data_AF-A0A2I4D9F0-F1
#
_entry.id   AF-A0A2I4D9F0-F1
#
_cell.length_a   1.000
_cell.length_b   1.000
_cell.length_c   1.000
_cell.angle_alpha   90.00
_cell.angle_beta   90.00
_cell.angle_gamma   90.00
#
_symmetry.space_group_name_H-M   'P 1'
#
loop_
_entity.id
_entity.type
_entity.pdbx_description
1 polymer ?
#
loop_
_entity_poly.entity_id
_entity_poly.type
_entity_poly.pdbx_seq_one_letter_code
_entity_poly.pdbx_strand_id
1 'polypeptide(L)'
;MFTLTAKINDEITFCLCAGKKKSVRWIFTPSVIGDVDVVLTAKAVPSQTPCCDQQVHVPEKGHTVVKKRSLTVKAEGTEIIKTQSWLLCPKGRLLRKKSSVHVPSNVIGGCLKAKVSVS
;
A
#
# COMPACT_ATOMS: atom_id res chain seq x y z
N MET A 1 4.83 4.15 4.22
CA MET A 1 6.01 3.60 3.52
C MET A 1 5.81 2.10 3.36
N PHE A 2 6.46 1.48 2.39
CA PHE A 2 6.39 0.02 2.17
C PHE A 2 7.73 -0.45 1.59
N THR A 3 8.02 -1.74 1.72
CA THR A 3 9.16 -2.38 1.07
C THR A 3 8.69 -3.50 0.14
N LEU A 4 9.40 -3.66 -0.97
CA LEU A 4 9.23 -4.76 -1.92
C LEU A 4 10.52 -5.56 -1.96
N THR A 5 10.43 -6.85 -1.66
CA THR A 5 11.58 -7.76 -1.71
C THR A 5 11.30 -8.83 -2.74
N ALA A 6 12.21 -9.03 -3.70
CA ALA A 6 12.09 -10.15 -4.64
C ALA A 6 12.11 -11.48 -3.86
N LYS A 7 11.34 -12.47 -4.31
CA LYS A 7 11.40 -13.80 -3.69
C LYS A 7 12.82 -14.36 -3.88
N ILE A 8 13.34 -15.10 -2.89
CA ILE A 8 14.76 -15.49 -2.72
C ILE A 8 15.45 -16.16 -3.93
N ASN A 9 14.74 -16.54 -5.00
CA ASN A 9 15.32 -17.11 -6.22
C ASN A 9 14.91 -16.38 -7.51
N ASP A 10 14.20 -15.25 -7.41
CA ASP A 10 13.78 -14.49 -8.58
C ASP A 10 14.89 -13.51 -8.97
N GLU A 11 15.54 -13.77 -10.10
CA GLU A 11 16.44 -12.81 -10.72
C GLU A 11 15.65 -11.53 -11.10
N ILE A 12 16.17 -10.36 -10.69
CA ILE A 12 15.57 -9.06 -11.03
C ILE A 12 16.03 -8.61 -12.43
N THR A 13 17.17 -9.12 -12.89
CA THR A 13 17.70 -8.92 -14.24
C THR A 13 17.87 -10.29 -14.89
N PHE A 14 17.28 -10.49 -16.06
CA PHE A 14 17.32 -11.77 -16.77
C PHE A 14 17.24 -11.57 -18.28
N CYS A 15 17.72 -12.55 -19.02
CA CYS A 15 17.55 -12.64 -20.46
C CYS A 15 16.10 -13.00 -20.82
N LEU A 16 15.47 -12.23 -21.72
CA LEU A 16 14.10 -12.43 -22.19
C LEU A 16 14.05 -12.52 -23.71
N CYS A 17 13.73 -13.70 -24.24
CA CYS A 17 13.63 -13.94 -25.69
C CYS A 17 12.27 -13.56 -26.27
N ALA A 18 12.24 -13.33 -27.59
CA ALA A 18 11.00 -13.15 -28.34
C ALA A 18 10.00 -14.28 -28.05
N GLY A 19 8.73 -13.92 -27.83
CA GLY A 19 7.65 -14.87 -27.51
C GLY A 19 7.71 -15.47 -26.10
N LYS A 20 8.78 -15.24 -25.33
CA LYS A 20 8.88 -15.70 -23.93
C LYS A 20 8.32 -14.66 -22.97
N LYS A 21 7.84 -15.14 -21.82
CA LYS A 21 7.38 -14.32 -20.70
C LYS A 21 8.12 -14.72 -19.43
N LYS A 22 8.59 -13.73 -18.69
CA LYS A 22 9.13 -13.92 -17.33
C LYS A 22 8.23 -13.20 -16.34
N SER A 23 8.03 -13.83 -15.19
CA SER A 23 7.24 -13.29 -14.09
C SER A 23 8.12 -13.26 -12.86
N VAL A 24 8.29 -12.08 -12.29
CA VAL A 24 9.00 -11.88 -11.02
C VAL A 24 7.96 -11.76 -9.92
N ARG A 25 8.21 -12.37 -8.77
CA ARG A 25 7.34 -12.28 -7.60
C ARG A 25 8.03 -11.46 -6.53
N TRP A 26 7.26 -10.54 -5.96
CA TRP A 26 7.72 -9.72 -4.85
C TRP A 26 6.88 -9.99 -3.61
N ILE A 27 7.55 -9.98 -2.47
CA ILE A 27 6.96 -9.91 -1.15
C ILE A 27 6.74 -8.43 -0.85
N PHE A 28 5.49 -8.05 -0.63
CA PHE A 28 5.11 -6.69 -0.25
C PHE A 28 4.95 -6.62 1.26
N THR A 29 5.73 -5.76 1.90
CA THR A 29 5.69 -5.54 3.36
C THR A 29 5.34 -4.07 3.62
N PRO A 30 4.08 -3.77 3.98
CA PRO A 30 3.68 -2.41 4.31
C PRO A 30 4.16 -2.04 5.73
N SER A 31 4.49 -0.76 5.95
CA SER A 31 4.80 -0.23 7.29
C SER A 31 3.78 0.79 7.81
N VAL A 32 2.80 1.16 6.99
CA VAL A 32 1.72 2.10 7.35
C VAL A 32 0.38 1.60 6.84
N ILE A 33 -0.69 1.99 7.54
CA ILE A 33 -2.08 1.72 7.19
C ILE A 33 -2.56 2.78 6.19
N GLY A 34 -3.48 2.41 5.30
CA GLY A 34 -4.08 3.32 4.31
C GLY A 34 -3.79 2.90 2.88
N ASP A 35 -4.07 3.79 1.95
CA ASP A 35 -3.89 3.55 0.52
C ASP A 35 -2.43 3.79 0.11
N VAL A 36 -1.88 2.80 -0.61
CA VAL A 36 -0.48 2.77 -1.03
C VAL A 36 -0.41 2.51 -2.53
N ASP A 37 0.23 3.41 -3.25
CA ASP A 37 0.50 3.25 -4.68
C ASP A 37 1.84 2.53 -4.90
N VAL A 38 1.77 1.35 -5.48
CA VAL A 38 2.93 0.56 -5.88
C VAL A 38 3.22 0.77 -7.35
N VAL A 39 4.45 1.20 -7.67
CA VAL A 39 4.92 1.41 -9.03
C VAL A 39 6.12 0.49 -9.30
N LEU A 40 5.97 -0.41 -10.26
CA LEU A 40 7.02 -1.28 -10.76
C LEU A 40 7.46 -0.79 -12.14
N THR A 41 8.77 -0.70 -12.36
CA THR A 41 9.33 -0.31 -13.66
C THR A 41 10.30 -1.39 -14.11
N ALA A 42 10.07 -1.92 -15.31
CA ALA A 42 10.97 -2.85 -15.99
C ALA A 42 11.62 -2.14 -17.17
N LYS A 43 12.92 -2.32 -17.35
CA LYS A 43 13.68 -1.73 -18.46
C LYS A 43 14.53 -2.79 -19.16
N ALA A 44 14.53 -2.79 -20.48
CA ALA A 44 15.53 -3.49 -21.26
C ALA A 44 16.85 -2.72 -21.19
N VAL A 45 17.92 -3.42 -20.87
CA VAL A 45 19.28 -2.87 -20.71
C VAL A 45 20.22 -3.56 -21.70
N PRO A 46 21.25 -2.85 -22.21
CA PRO A 46 22.26 -3.49 -23.06
C PRO A 46 23.09 -4.49 -22.23
N SER A 47 23.58 -5.54 -22.91
CA SER A 47 24.45 -6.55 -22.30
C SER A 47 25.53 -6.96 -23.31
N GLN A 48 26.74 -7.24 -22.81
CA GLN A 48 27.83 -7.79 -23.62
C GLN A 48 27.68 -9.29 -23.84
N THR A 49 27.00 -9.99 -22.92
CA THR A 49 26.69 -11.42 -23.04
C THR A 49 25.50 -11.60 -24.00
N PRO A 50 25.61 -12.51 -24.99
CA PRO A 50 24.48 -12.82 -25.86
C PRO A 50 23.30 -13.40 -25.06
N CYS A 51 22.10 -13.12 -25.54
CA CYS A 51 20.84 -13.57 -24.97
C CYS A 51 20.04 -14.22 -26.11
N CYS A 52 19.54 -15.43 -25.89
CA CYS A 52 18.81 -16.18 -26.93
C CYS A 52 19.68 -16.44 -28.18
N ASP A 53 20.97 -16.72 -27.97
CA ASP A 53 21.97 -16.95 -29.01
C ASP A 53 22.16 -15.77 -29.97
N GLN A 54 21.70 -14.58 -29.58
CA GLN A 54 21.78 -13.34 -30.34
C GLN A 54 22.36 -12.20 -29.50
N GLN A 55 22.92 -11.19 -30.16
CA GLN A 55 23.35 -9.97 -29.48
C GLN A 55 22.14 -9.23 -28.91
N VAL A 56 22.26 -8.73 -27.68
CA VAL A 56 21.18 -7.97 -27.03
C VAL A 56 20.94 -6.66 -27.75
N HIS A 57 19.70 -6.43 -28.19
CA HIS A 57 19.26 -5.17 -28.76
C HIS A 57 18.20 -4.53 -27.88
N VAL A 58 18.38 -3.25 -27.52
CA VAL A 58 17.40 -2.47 -26.76
C VAL A 58 16.54 -1.68 -27.74
N PRO A 59 15.22 -1.91 -27.80
CA PRO A 59 14.35 -1.21 -28.75
C PRO A 59 14.19 0.27 -28.39
N GLU A 60 14.14 1.16 -29.38
CA GLU A 60 13.97 2.61 -29.13
C GLU A 60 12.65 2.92 -28.41
N LYS A 61 11.58 2.19 -28.75
CA LYS A 61 10.24 2.33 -28.16
C LYS A 61 9.87 1.08 -27.38
N GLY A 62 9.18 1.26 -26.26
CA GLY A 62 8.70 0.15 -25.44
C GLY A 62 9.77 -0.60 -24.64
N HIS A 63 11.03 -0.11 -24.60
CA HIS A 63 12.08 -0.68 -23.76
C HIS A 63 11.82 -0.50 -22.27
N THR A 64 10.97 0.45 -21.88
CA THR A 64 10.56 0.67 -20.48
C THR A 64 9.07 0.38 -20.34
N VAL A 65 8.71 -0.49 -19.40
CA VAL A 65 7.33 -0.79 -19.04
C VAL A 65 7.11 -0.42 -17.58
N VAL A 66 6.07 0.37 -17.31
CA VAL A 66 5.68 0.80 -15.96
C VAL A 66 4.34 0.16 -15.61
N LYS A 67 4.25 -0.46 -14.43
CA LYS A 67 3.02 -1.00 -13.88
C LYS A 67 2.71 -0.32 -12.55
N LYS A 68 1.59 0.40 -12.48
CA LYS A 68 1.07 1.00 -11.26
C LYS A 68 -0.10 0.17 -10.72
N ARG A 69 -0.16 -0.02 -9.40
CA ARG A 69 -1.27 -0.66 -8.69
C ARG A 69 -1.45 -0.02 -7.32
N SER A 70 -2.67 0.37 -6.98
CA SER A 70 -3.04 0.88 -5.65
C SER A 70 -3.50 -0.27 -4.76
N LEU A 71 -3.05 -0.28 -3.51
CA LEU A 71 -3.38 -1.29 -2.49
C LEU A 71 -3.85 -0.60 -1.21
N THR A 72 -4.93 -1.10 -0.60
CA THR A 72 -5.40 -0.59 0.71
C THR A 72 -4.88 -1.49 1.83
N VAL A 73 -3.97 -0.97 2.65
CA VAL A 73 -3.43 -1.64 3.83
C VAL A 73 -4.36 -1.39 5.01
N LYS A 74 -4.83 -2.48 5.63
CA LYS A 74 -5.61 -2.41 6.87
C LYS A 74 -4.73 -2.81 8.05
N ALA A 75 -5.11 -2.33 9.23
CA ALA A 75 -4.49 -2.79 10.46
C ALA A 75 -4.81 -4.27 10.69
N GLU A 76 -3.89 -4.96 11.36
CA GLU A 76 -4.16 -6.26 11.93
C GLU A 76 -5.03 -6.12 13.19
N GLY A 77 -5.71 -7.20 13.59
CA GLY A 77 -6.50 -7.26 14.82
C GLY A 77 -7.99 -6.96 14.60
N THR A 78 -8.67 -6.65 15.70
CA THR A 78 -10.13 -6.50 15.74
C THR A 78 -10.51 -5.05 15.95
N GLU A 79 -11.41 -4.54 15.10
CA GLU A 79 -11.96 -3.19 15.25
C GLU A 79 -12.89 -3.12 16.45
N ILE A 80 -12.69 -2.12 17.31
CA ILE A 80 -13.53 -1.87 18.49
C ILE A 80 -14.16 -0.49 18.34
N ILE A 81 -15.49 -0.44 18.32
CA ILE A 81 -16.26 0.79 18.21
C ILE A 81 -16.92 1.08 19.56
N LYS A 82 -16.71 2.30 20.07
CA LYS A 82 -17.39 2.80 21.28
C LYS A 82 -18.23 4.01 20.91
N THR A 83 -19.53 3.93 21.17
CA THR A 83 -20.48 4.99 20.87
C THR A 83 -21.04 5.57 22.17
N GLN A 84 -21.15 6.88 22.23
CA GLN A 84 -21.80 7.60 23.33
C GLN A 84 -22.71 8.67 22.74
N SER A 85 -23.91 8.81 23.29
CA SER A 85 -24.91 9.78 22.86
C SER A 85 -25.51 10.51 24.06
N TRP A 86 -25.90 11.77 23.84
CA TRP A 86 -26.56 12.60 24.84
C TRP A 86 -27.66 13.44 24.20
N LEU A 87 -28.74 13.62 24.95
CA LEU A 87 -29.79 14.58 24.62
C LEU A 87 -29.57 15.86 25.42
N LEU A 88 -29.52 17.00 24.73
CA LEU A 88 -29.38 18.32 25.35
C LEU A 88 -30.62 19.15 25.02
N CYS A 89 -31.39 19.55 26.04
CA CYS A 89 -32.60 20.34 25.89
C CYS A 89 -32.41 21.74 26.49
N PRO A 90 -31.94 22.74 25.71
CA PRO A 90 -31.70 24.09 26.21
C PRO A 90 -33.04 24.79 26.43
N LYS A 91 -33.62 24.69 27.63
CA LYS A 91 -34.84 25.44 28.03
C LYS A 91 -34.51 26.92 28.30
N GLY A 92 -33.99 27.62 27.28
CA GLY A 92 -33.51 29.00 27.39
C GLY A 92 -32.20 29.17 28.17
N ARG A 93 -31.46 28.07 28.42
CA ARG A 93 -30.18 28.08 29.14
C ARG A 93 -29.10 27.42 28.29
N LEU A 94 -27.86 27.92 28.41
CA LEU A 94 -26.69 27.28 27.82
C LEU A 94 -26.42 25.94 28.51
N LEU A 95 -26.40 24.85 27.75
CA LEU A 95 -26.02 23.52 28.23
C LEU A 95 -24.69 23.11 27.62
N ARG A 96 -23.80 22.54 28.44
CA ARG A 96 -22.51 22.00 28.00
C ARG A 96 -22.32 20.62 28.59
N LYS A 97 -22.07 19.62 27.74
CA LYS A 97 -21.65 18.28 28.14
C LYS A 97 -20.19 18.07 27.74
N LYS A 98 -19.37 17.63 28.69
CA LYS A 98 -18.04 17.10 28.42
C LYS A 98 -18.14 15.58 28.35
N SER A 99 -17.44 14.98 27.40
CA SER A 99 -17.20 13.55 27.39
C SER A 99 -15.72 13.25 27.26
N SER A 100 -15.30 12.14 27.85
CA SER A 100 -13.94 11.62 27.77
C SER A 100 -13.99 10.27 27.06
N VAL A 101 -13.05 10.06 26.13
CA VAL A 101 -12.88 8.81 25.40
C VAL A 101 -11.61 8.14 25.91
N HIS A 102 -11.76 6.96 26.50
CA HIS A 102 -10.62 6.15 26.92
C HIS A 102 -10.10 5.33 25.74
N VAL A 103 -8.89 5.66 25.29
CA VAL A 103 -8.17 4.94 24.25
C VAL A 103 -7.29 3.87 24.92
N PRO A 104 -7.47 2.58 24.61
CA PRO A 104 -6.66 1.53 25.21
C PRO A 104 -5.22 1.58 24.68
N SER A 105 -4.27 1.07 25.45
CA SER A 105 -2.83 1.14 25.14
C SER A 105 -2.40 0.26 23.96
N ASN A 106 -3.21 -0.72 23.58
CA ASN A 106 -2.95 -1.66 22.48
C ASN A 106 -3.49 -1.18 21.12
N VAL A 107 -3.83 0.11 20.98
CA VAL A 107 -4.29 0.66 19.70
C VAL A 107 -3.12 0.77 18.72
N ILE A 108 -3.31 0.26 17.51
CA ILE A 108 -2.36 0.40 16.42
C ILE A 108 -2.40 1.85 15.90
N GLY A 109 -1.22 2.45 15.72
CA GLY A 109 -1.09 3.83 15.23
C GLY A 109 -1.80 4.04 13.89
N GLY A 110 -2.57 5.12 13.77
CA GLY A 110 -3.35 5.44 12.57
C GLY A 110 -4.74 4.78 12.47
N CYS A 111 -5.10 3.89 13.40
CA CYS A 111 -6.44 3.29 13.45
C CYS A 111 -7.49 4.13 14.16
N LEU A 112 -7.08 5.03 15.05
CA LEU A 112 -8.02 5.80 15.86
C LEU A 112 -8.83 6.75 14.98
N LYS A 113 -10.15 6.55 14.95
CA LYS A 113 -11.11 7.41 14.28
C LYS A 113 -12.17 7.85 15.28
N ALA A 114 -12.47 9.14 15.30
CA ALA A 114 -13.54 9.71 16.11
C ALA A 114 -14.53 10.43 15.18
N LYS A 115 -15.83 10.20 15.40
CA LYS A 115 -16.90 10.86 14.68
C LYS A 115 -17.89 11.43 15.68
N VAL A 116 -18.24 12.69 15.49
CA VAL A 116 -19.30 13.36 16.24
C VAL A 116 -20.39 13.73 15.25
N SER A 117 -21.63 13.42 15.61
CA SER A 117 -22.81 13.79 14.85
C SER A 117 -23.77 14.52 15.78
N VAL A 118 -24.40 15.57 15.27
CA VAL A 118 -25.48 16.30 15.93
C VAL A 118 -26.72 16.14 15.05
N SER A 119 -27.83 15.77 15.68
CA SER A 119 -29.13 15.52 15.04
C SER A 119 -30.21 16.27 15.78
#